data_AF-A0A1B1AER3-F1
#
_entry.id   AF-A0A1B1AER3-F1
#
_cell.length_a   1.000
_cell.length_b   1.000
_cell.length_c   1.000
_cell.angle_alpha   90.00
_cell.angle_beta   90.00
_cell.angle_gamma   90.00
#
_symmetry.space_group_name_H-M   'P 1'
#
loop_
_entity.id
_entity.type
_entity.pdbx_description
1 polymer ?
#
loop_
_entity_poly.entity_id
_entity_poly.type
_entity_poly.pdbx_seq_one_letter_code
_entity_poly.pdbx_strand_id
1 'polypeptide(L)'
;MTDATAGAPGSDEKTFMGHPRGLVTLFFTEMWERFSFYGMRALLVIYLTQHFLFSDNKAQGLYGAYAALVYLIPVIGGVLADRFLG
;
A
#
# COMPACT_ATOMS: atom_id res chain seq x y z
N MET A 1 38.81 2.31 39.37
CA MET A 1 38.23 3.60 39.78
C MET A 1 37.84 4.33 38.50
N THR A 2 36.53 4.58 38.33
CA THR A 2 35.86 5.40 37.28
C THR A 2 36.07 4.94 35.83
N ASP A 3 35.15 4.27 35.12
CA ASP A 3 33.73 4.55 34.84
C ASP A 3 33.49 5.96 34.27
N ALA A 4 33.12 6.04 32.99
CA ALA A 4 32.43 7.16 32.35
C ALA A 4 31.98 6.78 30.93
N THR A 5 30.72 6.39 30.86
CA THR A 5 29.87 6.24 29.69
C THR A 5 29.65 7.56 28.95
N ALA A 6 29.43 7.50 27.63
CA ALA A 6 28.57 8.44 26.91
C ALA A 6 27.99 7.73 25.69
N GLY A 7 26.94 6.93 25.92
CA GLY A 7 26.11 6.36 24.86
C GLY A 7 25.46 7.47 24.03
N ALA A 8 25.38 7.24 22.72
CA ALA A 8 24.65 8.09 21.79
C ALA A 8 23.19 8.31 22.28
N PRO A 9 22.59 9.48 22.04
CA PRO A 9 21.21 9.74 22.45
C PRO A 9 20.27 8.87 21.61
N GLY A 10 19.92 7.70 22.13
CA GLY A 10 18.80 6.93 21.65
C GLY A 10 17.55 7.76 21.87
N SER A 11 16.90 8.17 20.78
CA SER A 11 15.55 8.71 20.83
C SER A 11 14.69 7.78 21.69
N ASP A 12 14.00 8.33 22.68
CA ASP A 12 12.83 7.68 23.30
C ASP A 12 11.81 7.38 22.18
N GLU A 13 12.02 6.26 21.46
CA GLU A 13 11.03 5.72 20.56
C GLU A 13 9.87 5.34 21.46
N LYS A 14 8.85 6.19 21.48
CA LYS A 14 7.59 5.87 22.12
C LYS A 14 7.11 4.60 21.44
N THR A 15 7.23 3.46 22.11
CA THR A 15 6.78 2.17 21.61
C THR A 15 5.27 2.07 21.79
N PHE A 16 4.56 1.58 20.78
CA PHE A 16 3.16 1.21 20.90
C PHE A 16 3.05 -0.31 20.75
N MET A 17 2.49 -1.00 21.76
CA MET A 17 2.43 -2.47 21.80
C MET A 17 3.79 -3.16 21.56
N GLY A 18 4.90 -2.54 21.99
CA GLY A 18 6.25 -3.09 21.82
C GLY A 18 6.89 -2.87 20.43
N HIS A 19 6.23 -2.15 19.53
CA HIS A 19 6.74 -1.80 18.20
C HIS A 19 6.93 -0.29 18.01
N PRO A 20 7.77 0.15 17.06
CA PRO A 20 7.92 1.55 16.70
C PRO A 20 6.57 2.16 16.29
N ARG A 21 6.26 3.37 16.77
CA ARG A 21 4.97 4.03 16.48
C ARG A 21 4.69 4.26 14.99
N GLY A 22 5.73 4.41 14.16
CA GLY A 22 5.58 4.52 12.72
C GLY A 22 4.90 3.29 12.10
N LEU A 23 5.10 2.11 12.69
CA LEU A 23 4.49 0.87 12.22
C LEU A 23 2.97 0.88 12.37
N VAL A 24 2.43 1.54 13.39
CA VAL A 24 0.98 1.68 13.57
C VAL A 24 0.37 2.50 12.42
N THR A 25 1.00 3.62 12.07
CA THR A 25 0.57 4.44 10.93
C THR A 25 0.65 3.65 9.64
N LEU A 26 1.79 3.01 9.35
CA LEU A 26 1.96 2.20 8.15
C LEU A 26 0.96 1.05 8.09
N PHE A 27 0.68 0.39 9.22
CA PHE A 27 -0.29 -0.69 9.31
C PHE A 27 -1.69 -0.21 8.92
N PHE A 28 -2.18 0.89 9.50
CA PHE A 28 -3.50 1.40 9.18
C PHE A 28 -3.57 1.92 7.74
N THR A 29 -2.50 2.56 7.24
CA THR A 29 -2.42 2.99 5.84
C THR A 29 -2.51 1.80 4.89
N GLU A 30 -1.72 0.75 5.10
CA GLU A 30 -1.75 -0.48 4.29
C GLU A 30 -3.09 -1.21 4.41
N MET A 31 -3.65 -1.29 5.61
CA MET A 31 -4.96 -1.92 5.84
C MET A 31 -6.05 -1.22 5.03
N TRP A 32 -6.06 0.12 5.03
CA TRP A 32 -7.05 0.89 4.30
C TRP A 32 -6.84 0.83 2.78
N GLU A 33 -5.58 0.85 2.33
CA GLU A 33 -5.21 0.62 0.93
C GLU A 33 -5.79 -0.71 0.44
N ARG A 34 -5.50 -1.80 1.16
CA ARG A 34 -5.97 -3.15 0.83
C ARG A 34 -7.49 -3.25 0.86
N PHE A 35 -8.13 -2.62 1.85
CA PHE A 35 -9.59 -2.57 1.93
C PHE A 35 -10.19 -1.94 0.68
N SER A 36 -9.71 -0.76 0.28
CA SER A 36 -10.18 -0.08 -0.92
C SER A 36 -9.85 -0.86 -2.21
N PHE A 37 -8.67 -1.49 -2.28
CA PHE A 37 -8.27 -2.29 -3.44
C PHE A 37 -9.17 -3.52 -3.65
N TYR A 38 -9.38 -4.32 -2.60
CA TYR A 38 -10.27 -5.49 -2.70
C TYR A 38 -11.74 -5.09 -2.86
N GLY A 39 -12.17 -3.98 -2.24
CA GLY A 39 -13.51 -3.42 -2.42
C GLY A 39 -13.78 -3.00 -3.86
N MET A 40 -12.85 -2.27 -4.48
CA MET A 40 -12.92 -1.90 -5.89
C MET A 40 -12.99 -3.15 -6.77
N ARG A 41 -12.13 -4.16 -6.54
CA ARG A 41 -12.16 -5.41 -7.31
C ARG A 41 -13.51 -6.13 -7.23
N ALA A 42 -14.12 -6.17 -6.05
CA ALA A 42 -15.40 -6.84 -5.84
C ALA A 42 -16.55 -6.12 -6.57
N LEU A 43 -16.56 -4.79 -6.54
CA LEU A 43 -17.65 -3.99 -7.11
C LEU A 43 -17.48 -3.71 -8.61
N LEU A 44 -16.25 -3.63 -9.11
CA LEU A 44 -15.96 -3.20 -10.48
C LEU A 44 -16.62 -4.10 -11.54
N VAL A 45 -16.49 -5.43 -11.40
CA VAL A 45 -17.07 -6.36 -12.39
C VAL A 45 -18.59 -6.30 -12.36
N ILE A 46 -19.20 -6.26 -11.17
CA ILE A 46 -20.65 -6.12 -11.00
C ILE A 46 -21.12 -4.80 -11.62
N TYR A 47 -20.39 -3.71 -11.39
CA TYR A 47 -20.75 -2.41 -11.95
C TYR A 47 -20.69 -2.37 -13.48
N LEU A 48 -19.65 -2.97 -14.09
CA LEU A 48 -19.51 -3.05 -15.54
C LEU A 48 -20.60 -3.91 -16.20
N THR A 49 -21.02 -5.00 -15.56
CA THR A 49 -22.08 -5.87 -16.10
C THR A 49 -23.47 -5.29 -15.87
N GLN A 50 -23.73 -4.65 -14.72
CA GLN A 50 -25.07 -4.14 -14.37
C GLN A 50 -25.36 -2.75 -14.93
N HIS A 51 -24.39 -1.83 -14.94
CA HIS A 51 -24.60 -0.45 -15.38
C HIS A 51 -24.29 -0.26 -16.87
N PHE A 52 -23.17 -0.83 -17.33
CA PHE A 52 -22.72 -0.71 -18.73
C PHE A 52 -23.20 -1.86 -19.62
N LEU A 53 -23.89 -2.87 -19.05
CA LEU A 53 -24.41 -4.04 -19.76
C LEU A 53 -23.34 -4.75 -20.60
N PHE A 54 -22.09 -4.72 -20.14
CA PHE A 54 -21.01 -5.45 -20.80
C PHE A 54 -21.17 -6.95 -20.60
N SER A 55 -20.78 -7.71 -21.62
CA SER A 55 -20.66 -9.17 -21.47
C SER A 55 -19.57 -9.52 -20.47
N ASP A 56 -19.73 -10.65 -19.79
CA ASP A 56 -18.79 -11.12 -18.76
C ASP A 56 -17.34 -11.16 -19.27
N ASN A 57 -17.14 -11.64 -20.50
CA ASN A 57 -15.83 -11.67 -21.15
C ASN A 57 -15.20 -10.28 -21.29
N LYS A 58 -15.98 -9.26 -21.67
CA LYS A 58 -15.48 -7.89 -21.82
C LYS A 58 -15.20 -7.25 -20.47
N ALA A 59 -16.06 -7.46 -19.48
CA ALA A 59 -15.88 -6.95 -18.13
C ALA A 59 -14.64 -7.58 -17.45
N GLN A 60 -14.46 -8.89 -17.58
CA GLN A 60 -13.27 -9.59 -17.08
C GLN A 60 -12.00 -9.19 -17.83
N GLY A 61 -12.07 -8.99 -19.15
CA GLY A 61 -10.94 -8.49 -19.94
C GLY A 61 -10.47 -7.11 -19.46
N LEU A 62 -11.40 -6.19 -19.21
CA LEU A 62 -11.08 -4.85 -18.68
C LEU A 62 -10.52 -4.93 -17.27
N TYR A 63 -11.10 -5.77 -16.41
CA TYR A 63 -10.57 -6.04 -15.09
C TYR A 63 -9.13 -6.60 -15.13
N GLY A 64 -8.84 -7.54 -16.04
CA GLY A 64 -7.51 -8.10 -16.23
C GLY A 64 -6.49 -7.06 -16.69
N ALA A 65 -6.86 -6.21 -17.65
CA ALA A 65 -6.01 -5.10 -18.10
C ALA A 65 -5.72 -4.11 -16.98
N TYR A 66 -6.74 -3.75 -16.20
CA TYR A 66 -6.59 -2.90 -15.02
C TYR A 66 -5.63 -3.52 -13.99
N ALA A 67 -5.81 -4.80 -13.66
CA ALA A 67 -4.94 -5.49 -12.72
C ALA A 67 -3.48 -5.53 -13.19
N ALA A 68 -3.23 -5.81 -14.48
CA ALA A 68 -1.89 -5.79 -15.04
C ALA A 68 -1.22 -4.41 -14.89
N LEU A 69 -1.96 -3.32 -15.12
CA LEU A 69 -1.46 -1.97 -14.93
C LEU A 69 -1.15 -1.67 -13.46
N VAL A 70 -1.99 -2.09 -12.52
CA VAL A 70 -1.73 -1.94 -11.08
C VAL A 70 -0.43 -2.63 -10.67
N TYR A 71 -0.05 -3.74 -11.30
CA TYR A 71 1.25 -4.37 -11.05
C TYR A 71 2.42 -3.71 -11.80
N LEU A 72 2.17 -3.05 -12.93
CA LEU A 72 3.21 -2.39 -13.73
C LEU A 72 3.61 -1.01 -13.16
N ILE A 73 2.62 -0.20 -12.76
CA ILE A 73 2.84 1.17 -12.26
C ILE A 73 3.80 1.24 -11.06
N PRO A 74 3.79 0.31 -10.08
CA PRO A 74 4.74 0.30 -8.98
C PRO A 74 6.20 0.20 -9.41
N VAL A 75 6.50 -0.44 -10.56
CA VAL A 75 7.87 -0.47 -11.10
C VAL A 75 8.33 0.94 -11.46
N ILE A 76 7.46 1.70 -12.13
CA ILE A 76 7.73 3.09 -12.49
C ILE A 76 7.80 3.96 -11.22
N GLY A 77 6.88 3.72 -10.28
CA GLY A 77 6.83 4.42 -8.99
C GLY A 77 8.09 4.20 -8.15
N GLY A 78 8.61 2.97 -8.12
CA GLY A 78 9.85 2.64 -7.42
C GLY A 78 11.05 3.39 -8.01
N VAL A 79 11.20 3.38 -9.33
CA VAL A 79 12.27 4.14 -10.01
C VAL A 79 12.15 5.64 -9.74
N LEU A 80 10.92 6.17 -9.69
CA LEU A 80 10.66 7.58 -9.38
C LEU A 80 11.02 7.91 -7.92
N ALA A 81 10.63 7.04 -6.98
CA ALA A 81 10.95 7.17 -5.57
C ALA A 81 12.47 7.19 -5.36
N ASP A 82 13.18 6.23 -5.96
CA ASP A 82 14.63 6.06 -5.80
C ASP A 82 15.45 7.21 -6.39
N ARG A 83 15.01 7.79 -7.51
CA ARG A 83 15.82 8.78 -8.26
C ARG A 83 15.47 10.23 -7.95
N PHE A 84 14.24 10.54 -7.55
CA PHE A 84 13.75 11.91 -7.43
C PHE A 84 13.24 12.28 -6.04
N LEU A 85 12.66 11.33 -5.31
CA LEU A 85 12.03 11.59 -4.01
C LEU A 85 12.86 11.11 -2.82
N GLY A 86 13.98 10.42 -3.08
CA GLY A 86 14.85 9.77 -2.11
C GLY A 86 15.04 10.53 -0.81
#